data_AF-A0A9P6DQL5-F1
#
_entry.id   AF-A0A9P6DQL5-F1
#
_cell.length_a   1.000
_cell.length_b   1.000
_cell.length_c   1.000
_cell.angle_alpha   90.00
_cell.angle_beta   90.00
_cell.angle_gamma   90.00
#
_symmetry.space_group_name_H-M   'P 1'
#
loop_
_entity.id
_entity.type
_entity.pdbx_description
1 polymer ?
#
loop_
_entity_poly.entity_id
_entity_poly.type
_entity_poly.pdbx_seq_one_letter_code
_entity_poly.pdbx_strand_id
1 'polypeptide(L)'
;DRWHMDHFKCNGTPKLTLCNLNQIVCVTFSHDLHHIPYCVISLPNNIKELIRCWMNSMPKEIWKEITQLEHEAEFTQAQVYAEWVRINESVWQHDKDQVKSARILLREANGVEVEEINIHLGQPQNQP
;
A
#
# COMPACT_ATOMS: atom_id res chain seq x y z
N ASP A 1 14.02 -4.35 -1.89
CA ASP A 1 14.28 -5.70 -1.34
C ASP A 1 13.01 -6.49 -1.14
N ARG A 2 12.92 -7.66 -1.79
CA ARG A 2 11.87 -8.65 -1.51
C ARG A 2 12.38 -9.53 -0.38
N TRP A 3 11.93 -9.24 0.83
CA TRP A 3 12.19 -10.11 1.97
C TRP A 3 11.63 -11.50 1.68
N HIS A 4 12.47 -12.52 1.85
CA HIS A 4 12.06 -13.92 1.79
C HIS A 4 11.05 -14.16 2.92
N MET A 5 9.85 -14.66 2.61
CA MET A 5 8.93 -15.08 3.66
C MET A 5 9.50 -16.35 4.29
N ASP A 6 9.84 -16.30 5.57
CA ASP A 6 10.27 -17.48 6.29
C ASP A 6 9.12 -18.47 6.38
N HIS A 7 9.24 -19.57 5.65
CA HIS A 7 8.29 -20.67 5.72
C HIS A 7 8.44 -21.37 7.06
N PHE A 8 7.41 -21.29 7.89
CA PHE A 8 7.37 -22.03 9.14
C PHE A 8 7.29 -23.53 8.84
N LYS A 9 8.23 -24.32 9.39
CA LYS A 9 8.28 -25.78 9.19
C LYS A 9 7.17 -26.48 9.98
N CYS A 10 5.92 -26.35 9.56
CA CYS A 10 4.75 -26.94 10.21
C CYS A 10 4.12 -28.12 9.47
N ASN A 11 4.73 -28.61 8.39
CA ASN A 11 4.14 -29.64 7.51
C ASN A 11 2.69 -29.32 7.10
N GLY A 12 2.38 -28.02 6.95
CA GLY A 12 1.05 -27.56 6.62
C GLY A 12 0.56 -28.16 5.31
N THR A 13 -0.61 -28.80 5.33
CA THR A 13 -1.19 -29.46 4.17
C THR A 13 -2.47 -28.74 3.74
N PRO A 14 -2.51 -28.20 2.50
CA PRO A 14 -3.75 -27.69 1.93
C PRO A 14 -4.60 -28.86 1.42
N LYS A 15 -5.92 -28.78 1.66
CA LYS A 15 -6.93 -29.68 1.13
C LYS A 15 -7.94 -28.89 0.33
N LEU A 16 -8.05 -29.18 -0.96
CA LEU A 16 -9.07 -28.61 -1.82
C LEU A 16 -10.21 -29.62 -1.98
N THR A 17 -11.44 -29.19 -1.71
CA THR A 17 -12.65 -29.98 -1.93
C THR A 17 -13.52 -29.27 -2.95
N LEU A 18 -13.73 -29.91 -4.10
CA LEU A 18 -14.60 -29.41 -5.17
C LEU A 18 -16.02 -29.97 -4.95
N CYS A 19 -16.99 -29.09 -4.72
CA CYS A 19 -18.39 -29.47 -4.67
C CYS A 19 -19.06 -29.16 -6.01
N ASN A 20 -19.24 -30.18 -6.85
CA ASN A 20 -19.80 -30.03 -8.20
C ASN A 20 -21.26 -29.59 -8.21
N LEU A 21 -22.01 -29.82 -7.12
CA LEU A 21 -23.43 -29.45 -7.03
C LEU A 21 -23.65 -27.94 -6.93
N ASN A 22 -22.74 -27.23 -6.26
CA ASN A 22 -22.89 -25.80 -5.98
C ASN A 22 -21.80 -24.95 -6.64
N GLN A 23 -20.90 -25.56 -7.43
CA GLN A 23 -19.69 -24.92 -7.98
C GLN A 23 -18.83 -24.24 -6.91
N ILE A 24 -18.85 -24.77 -5.68
CA ILE A 24 -18.08 -24.24 -4.55
C ILE A 24 -16.75 -24.99 -4.46
N VAL A 25 -15.67 -24.22 -4.37
CA VAL A 25 -14.35 -24.73 -4.00
C VAL A 25 -14.12 -24.42 -2.53
N CYS A 26 -14.01 -25.45 -1.71
CA CYS A 26 -13.60 -25.31 -0.31
C CYS A 26 -12.09 -25.56 -0.22
N VAL A 27 -11.36 -24.60 0.33
CA VAL A 27 -9.93 -24.73 0.62
C VAL A 27 -9.76 -24.77 2.14
N THR A 28 -9.21 -25.87 2.64
CA THR A 28 -8.90 -26.04 4.06
C THR A 28 -7.39 -26.16 4.23
N PHE A 29 -6.83 -25.47 5.20
CA PHE A 29 -5.43 -25.60 5.59
C PHE A 29 -5.35 -26.30 6.95
N SER A 30 -4.54 -27.35 7.05
CA SER A 30 -4.26 -28.04 8.30
C SER A 30 -2.77 -27.93 8.59
N HIS A 31 -2.41 -27.55 9.82
CA HIS A 31 -1.02 -27.41 10.25
C HIS A 31 -0.74 -28.39 11.40
N ASP A 32 0.40 -29.08 11.38
CA ASP A 32 0.77 -30.06 12.41
C ASP A 32 1.21 -29.40 13.71
N LEU A 33 1.74 -28.16 13.61
CA LEU A 33 2.18 -27.37 14.75
C LEU A 33 1.20 -26.22 14.98
N HIS A 34 0.91 -25.96 16.27
CA HIS A 34 0.22 -24.75 16.67
C HIS A 34 1.17 -23.57 16.41
N HIS A 35 0.95 -22.85 15.32
CA HIS A 35 1.65 -21.60 15.10
C HIS A 35 1.25 -20.60 16.18
N ILE A 36 2.17 -19.71 16.54
CA ILE A 36 1.77 -18.43 17.11
C ILE A 36 0.73 -17.86 16.12
N PRO A 37 -0.49 -17.52 16.56
CA PRO A 37 -1.50 -16.96 15.68
C PRO A 37 -0.85 -15.86 14.85
N TYR A 38 -1.01 -15.93 13.53
CA TYR A 38 -0.59 -14.84 12.66
C TYR A 38 -1.37 -13.61 13.13
N CYS A 39 -0.72 -12.76 13.93
CA CYS A 39 -1.28 -11.50 14.34
C CYS A 39 -1.41 -10.69 13.05
N VAL A 40 -2.65 -10.39 12.69
CA VAL A 40 -2.93 -9.45 11.62
C VAL A 40 -2.46 -8.10 12.12
N ILE A 41 -1.17 -7.78 11.92
CA ILE A 41 -0.57 -6.47 12.21
C ILE A 41 -1.08 -5.40 11.24
N SER A 42 -2.29 -5.55 10.71
CA SER A 42 -2.89 -4.52 9.87
C SER A 42 -3.23 -3.31 10.73
N LEU A 43 -3.04 -2.12 10.19
CA LEU A 43 -3.47 -0.90 10.86
C LEU A 43 -4.95 -0.99 11.28
N PRO A 44 -5.26 -0.69 12.55
CA PRO A 44 -6.64 -0.57 13.01
C PRO A 44 -7.44 0.40 12.15
N ASN A 45 -8.75 0.15 11.99
CA ASN A 45 -9.58 0.95 11.09
C ASN A 45 -9.69 2.43 11.53
N ASN A 46 -9.71 2.69 12.84
CA ASN A 46 -9.67 4.06 13.37
C ASN A 46 -8.42 4.81 12.90
N ILE A 47 -7.27 4.13 12.86
CA ILE A 47 -6.02 4.73 12.40
C ILE A 47 -6.04 4.95 10.89
N LYS A 48 -6.59 4.02 10.10
CA LYS A 48 -6.77 4.21 8.65
C LYS A 48 -7.62 5.45 8.34
N GLU A 49 -8.73 5.64 9.06
CA GLU A 49 -9.59 6.81 8.89
C GLU A 49 -8.88 8.09 9.32
N LEU A 50 -8.07 8.05 10.39
CA LEU A 50 -7.26 9.20 10.81
C LEU A 50 -6.22 9.58 9.73
N ILE A 51 -5.52 8.60 9.15
CA ILE A 51 -4.59 8.83 8.03
C ILE A 51 -5.34 9.45 6.84
N ARG A 52 -6.57 9.01 6.56
CA ARG A 52 -7.40 9.55 5.49
C ARG A 52 -7.78 11.01 5.74
N CYS A 53 -8.21 11.35 6.96
CA CYS A 53 -8.53 12.72 7.35
C CYS A 53 -7.33 13.67 7.22
N TRP A 54 -6.11 13.15 7.41
CA TRP A 54 -4.87 13.92 7.33
C TRP A 54 -4.03 13.59 6.10
N MET A 55 -4.65 13.12 5.01
CA MET A 55 -3.92 12.70 3.80
C MET A 55 -3.03 13.79 3.20
N ASN A 56 -3.37 15.06 3.41
CA ASN A 56 -2.62 16.23 2.93
C ASN A 56 -1.42 16.61 3.83
N SER A 57 -1.26 15.97 4.97
CA SER A 57 -0.14 16.17 5.90
C SER A 57 1.02 15.23 5.58
N MET A 58 2.21 15.56 6.08
CA MET A 58 3.37 14.69 5.89
C MET A 58 3.21 13.40 6.72
N PRO A 59 3.56 12.23 6.19
CA PRO A 59 3.45 10.95 6.92
C PRO A 59 4.13 10.95 8.30
N LYS A 60 5.24 11.68 8.43
CA LYS A 60 5.98 11.83 9.68
C LYS A 60 5.20 12.60 10.75
N GLU A 61 4.42 13.60 10.33
CA GLU A 61 3.55 14.37 11.22
C GLU A 61 2.37 13.51 11.67
N ILE A 62 1.74 12.80 10.73
CA ILE A 62 0.67 11.84 11.02
C ILE A 62 1.12 10.80 12.05
N TRP A 63 2.32 10.21 11.86
CA TRP A 63 2.89 9.27 12.83
C TRP A 63 3.07 9.88 14.22
N LYS A 64 3.64 11.09 14.29
CA LYS A 64 3.87 11.79 15.55
C LYS A 64 2.56 12.03 16.31
N GLU A 65 1.51 12.41 15.61
CA GLU A 65 0.19 12.63 16.20
C GLU A 65 -0.46 11.32 16.64
N ILE A 66 -0.38 10.25 15.84
CA ILE A 66 -0.88 8.92 16.24
C ILE A 66 -0.20 8.44 17.52
N THR A 67 1.12 8.57 17.64
CA THR A 67 1.85 8.15 18.85
C THR A 67 1.54 8.98 20.10
N GLN A 68 0.98 10.19 19.95
CA GLN A 68 0.49 10.98 21.07
C GLN A 68 -0.91 10.54 21.52
N LEU A 69 -1.73 10.03 20.60
CA LEU A 69 -3.08 9.53 20.87
C LEU A 69 -3.07 8.09 21.39
N GLU A 70 -2.21 7.24 20.83
CA GLU A 70 -2.01 5.84 21.21
C GLU A 70 -0.56 5.63 21.65
N HIS A 71 -0.34 5.68 22.97
CA HIS A 71 0.98 5.51 23.58
C HIS A 71 1.61 4.12 23.37
N GLU A 72 0.80 3.10 23.06
CA GLU A 72 1.23 1.71 22.81
C GLU A 72 0.70 1.22 21.46
N ALA A 73 1.18 1.83 20.37
CA ALA A 73 0.83 1.38 19.03
C ALA A 73 1.43 -0.01 18.73
N GLU A 74 0.57 -1.00 18.45
CA GLU A 74 0.99 -2.34 17.98
C GLU A 74 1.38 -2.39 16.49
N PHE A 75 1.49 -1.21 15.85
CA PHE A 75 1.81 -1.04 14.45
C PHE A 75 2.97 -0.05 14.29
N THR A 76 3.63 -0.12 13.14
CA THR A 76 4.88 0.61 12.88
C THR A 76 4.65 1.87 12.04
N GLN A 77 5.60 2.81 12.12
CA GLN A 77 5.63 3.98 11.25
C GLN A 77 5.63 3.61 9.76
N ALA A 78 6.29 2.51 9.39
CA ALA A 78 6.34 2.04 8.00
C ALA A 78 4.95 1.64 7.50
N GLN A 79 4.10 1.07 8.35
CA GLN A 79 2.73 0.72 8.00
C GLN A 79 1.87 1.96 7.80
N VAL A 80 2.02 2.97 8.68
CA VAL A 80 1.34 4.27 8.52
C VAL A 80 1.75 4.94 7.21
N TYR A 81 3.04 4.93 6.88
CA TYR A 81 3.54 5.45 5.61
C TYR A 81 2.96 4.70 4.41
N ALA A 82 2.98 3.37 4.43
CA ALA A 82 2.46 2.55 3.34
C ALA A 82 0.97 2.80 3.10
N GLU A 83 0.18 2.94 4.18
CA GLU A 83 -1.24 3.25 4.09
C GLU A 83 -1.48 4.67 3.57
N TRP A 84 -0.70 5.66 4.01
CA TRP A 84 -0.76 7.02 3.48
C TRP A 84 -0.43 7.08 1.98
N VAL A 85 0.59 6.33 1.52
CA VAL A 85 0.94 6.22 0.10
C VAL A 85 -0.22 5.63 -0.66
N ARG A 86 -0.80 4.52 -0.18
CA ARG A 86 -1.94 3.86 -0.82
C ARG A 86 -3.15 4.78 -0.97
N ILE A 87 -3.46 5.55 0.07
CA ILE A 87 -4.56 6.54 0.04
C ILE A 87 -4.25 7.63 -0.97
N ASN A 88 -3.05 8.20 -0.95
CA ASN A 88 -2.67 9.25 -1.89
C ASN A 88 -2.65 8.74 -3.34
N GLU A 89 -2.08 7.56 -3.60
CA GLU A 89 -2.10 6.91 -4.91
C GLU A 89 -3.53 6.75 -5.42
N SER A 90 -4.49 6.36 -4.58
CA SER A 90 -5.88 6.26 -5.00
C SER A 90 -6.51 7.60 -5.42
N VAL A 91 -5.92 8.72 -4.99
CA VAL A 91 -6.37 10.07 -5.34
C VAL A 91 -5.64 10.61 -6.56
N TRP A 92 -4.34 10.37 -6.72
CA TRP A 92 -3.58 10.94 -7.84
C TRP A 92 -3.41 10.01 -9.05
N GLN A 93 -3.47 8.69 -8.86
CA GLN A 93 -3.17 7.71 -9.91
C GLN A 93 -4.43 7.31 -10.68
N HIS A 94 -4.86 8.16 -11.60
CA HIS A 94 -6.01 7.90 -12.48
C HIS A 94 -5.69 6.99 -13.67
N ASP A 95 -4.42 6.87 -14.05
CA ASP A 95 -3.93 6.06 -15.17
C ASP A 95 -2.59 5.38 -14.78
N LYS A 96 -2.25 4.27 -15.44
CA LYS A 96 -0.95 3.60 -15.28
C LYS A 96 0.21 4.49 -15.74
N ASP A 97 -0.04 5.34 -16.73
CA ASP A 97 0.87 6.37 -17.18
C ASP A 97 0.81 7.58 -16.23
N GLN A 98 1.93 7.87 -15.58
CA GLN A 98 2.04 8.97 -14.61
C GLN A 98 1.79 10.34 -15.24
N VAL A 99 2.18 10.55 -16.51
CA VAL A 99 1.97 11.82 -17.22
C VAL A 99 0.48 12.01 -17.51
N LYS A 100 -0.23 10.93 -17.88
CA LYS A 100 -1.69 10.98 -18.06
C LYS A 100 -2.42 11.26 -16.76
N SER A 101 -2.02 10.61 -15.66
CA SER A 101 -2.57 10.88 -14.33
C SER A 101 -2.42 12.36 -13.93
N ALA A 102 -1.22 12.93 -14.12
CA ALA A 102 -0.95 14.34 -13.84
C ALA A 102 -1.84 15.27 -14.69
N ARG A 103 -2.03 14.96 -15.98
CA ARG A 103 -2.92 15.73 -16.86
C ARG A 103 -4.38 15.71 -16.39
N ILE A 104 -4.87 14.56 -15.91
CA ILE A 104 -6.23 14.42 -15.40
C ILE A 104 -6.40 15.30 -14.15
N LEU A 105 -5.47 15.21 -13.19
CA LEU A 105 -5.49 16.02 -11.98
C LEU A 105 -5.48 17.53 -12.27
N LEU A 106 -4.60 17.98 -13.17
CA LEU A 106 -4.52 19.39 -13.54
C LEU A 106 -5.79 19.90 -14.22
N ARG A 107 -6.44 19.04 -15.01
CA ARG A 107 -7.73 19.36 -15.64
C ARG A 107 -8.85 19.47 -14.60
N GLU A 108 -8.88 18.55 -13.63
CA GLU A 108 -9.86 18.55 -12.54
C GLU A 108 -9.70 19.73 -11.57
N ALA A 109 -8.46 20.18 -11.32
CA ALA A 109 -8.13 21.22 -10.35
C ALA A 109 -8.42 22.68 -10.78
N ASN A 110 -9.39 22.91 -11.68
CA ASN A 110 -9.86 24.21 -12.26
C ASN A 110 -9.44 24.53 -13.70
N GLY A 111 -9.44 23.54 -14.61
CA GLY A 111 -9.48 23.85 -16.05
C GLY A 111 -8.26 24.59 -16.60
N VAL A 112 -7.10 24.39 -15.99
CA VAL A 112 -5.83 24.99 -16.42
C VAL A 112 -5.38 24.31 -17.72
N GLU A 113 -4.94 25.09 -18.72
CA GLU A 113 -4.27 24.52 -19.89
C GLU A 113 -2.94 23.91 -19.48
N VAL A 114 -2.75 22.63 -19.82
CA VAL A 114 -1.55 21.87 -19.47
C VAL A 114 -0.61 21.87 -20.66
N GLU A 115 0.56 22.49 -20.52
CA GLU A 115 1.66 22.44 -21.49
C GLU A 115 2.70 21.39 -21.06
N GLU A 116 3.11 20.55 -22.00
CA GLU A 116 4.12 19.51 -21.77
C GLU A 116 5.51 20.00 -22.21
N ILE A 117 6.38 20.30 -21.24
CA ILE A 117 7.74 20.76 -21.51
C ILE A 117 8.68 19.55 -21.58
N ASN A 118 9.09 19.19 -22.80
CA ASN A 118 10.02 18.09 -23.04
C ASN A 118 11.47 18.51 -22.77
N ILE A 119 11.98 18.21 -21.58
CA ILE A 119 13.36 18.52 -21.20
C ILE A 119 14.30 17.51 -21.87
N HIS A 120 15.04 17.93 -22.88
CA HIS A 120 16.10 17.13 -23.48
C HIS A 120 17.36 17.30 -22.62
N LEU A 121 17.68 16.30 -21.79
CA LEU A 121 18.96 16.26 -21.08
C LEU A 121 20.07 16.08 -22.11
N GLY A 122 20.77 17.18 -22.43
CA GLY A 122 21.89 17.17 -23.37
C GLY A 122 22.92 16.14 -22.96
N GLN A 123 23.34 15.30 -23.92
CA GLN A 123 24.41 14.33 -23.69
C GLN A 123 25.69 15.06 -23.26
N PRO A 124 26.45 14.54 -22.28
CA PRO A 124 27.71 15.16 -21.88
C PRO A 124 28.64 15.20 -23.09
N GLN A 125 29.04 16.42 -23.47
CA GLN A 125 30.06 16.63 -24.48
C GLN A 125 31.38 16.09 -23.93
N ASN A 126 31.77 14.89 -24.37
CA ASN A 126 33.15 14.44 -24.25
C ASN A 126 34.01 15.37 -25.11
N GLN A 127 34.69 16.32 -24.46
CA GLN A 127 35.80 17.03 -25.08
C GLN A 127 37.09 16.19 -24.96
N PRO A 128 37.93 16.19 -26.01
CA PRO A 128 39.09 15.29 -26.15
C PRO A 128 40.24 15.59 -25.18
#